data_AF-A0A679JTE6-F1
#
_entry.id   AF-A0A679JTE6-F1
#
_cell.length_a   1.000
_cell.length_b   1.000
_cell.length_c   1.000
_cell.angle_alpha   90.00
_cell.angle_beta   90.00
_cell.angle_gamma   90.00
#
_symmetry.space_group_name_H-M   'P 1'
#
loop_
_entity.id
_entity.type
_entity.pdbx_description
1 polymer ?
#
loop_
_entity_poly.entity_id
_entity_poly.type
_entity_poly.pdbx_seq_one_letter_code
_entity_poly.pdbx_strand_id
1 'polypeptide(L)'
;MAIEDRRGGSLSGLTEQEAKEFHGIFMTSFILFTVIAIVAHILVWMWRPWLPGPNGYASLDGVTDAVNYATAGGITDAVSYVKSLVA
;
A
#
# COMPACT_ATOMS: atom_id res chain seq x y z
N MET A 1 -18.93 -57.45 -5.90
CA MET A 1 -19.41 -56.47 -4.92
C MET A 1 -19.04 -55.09 -5.44
N ALA A 2 -19.91 -54.51 -6.27
CA ALA A 2 -19.74 -53.14 -6.73
C ALA A 2 -19.97 -52.23 -5.52
N ILE A 3 -18.89 -51.66 -4.97
CA ILE A 3 -19.00 -50.49 -4.09
C ILE A 3 -19.43 -49.38 -5.02
N GLU A 4 -20.74 -49.17 -5.06
CA GLU A 4 -21.33 -48.16 -5.90
C GLU A 4 -20.79 -46.79 -5.51
N ASP A 5 -20.46 -46.05 -6.56
CA ASP A 5 -20.06 -44.66 -6.64
C ASP A 5 -21.14 -43.70 -6.09
N ARG A 6 -21.55 -43.91 -4.83
CA ARG A 6 -22.52 -43.07 -4.10
C ARG A 6 -21.82 -42.15 -3.10
N ARG A 7 -20.50 -42.02 -3.20
CA ARG A 7 -19.73 -41.00 -2.48
C ARG A 7 -19.64 -39.72 -3.32
N GLY A 8 -20.78 -39.25 -3.83
CA GLY A 8 -20.96 -37.85 -4.25
C GLY A 8 -20.93 -36.87 -3.06
N GLY A 9 -20.30 -37.25 -1.96
CA GLY A 9 -20.05 -36.39 -0.80
C GLY A 9 -18.68 -35.77 -0.97
N SER A 10 -18.66 -34.48 -1.28
CA SER A 10 -17.45 -33.67 -1.23
C SER A 10 -16.73 -33.88 0.11
N LEU A 11 -15.39 -33.74 0.15
CA LEU A 11 -14.57 -33.91 1.37
C LEU A 11 -15.01 -33.01 2.55
N SER A 12 -15.84 -32.00 2.28
CA SER A 12 -16.45 -31.09 3.25
C SER A 12 -17.79 -31.58 3.84
N GLY A 13 -18.35 -32.69 3.36
CA GLY A 13 -19.62 -33.26 3.85
C GLY A 13 -20.88 -32.52 3.40
N LEU A 14 -20.76 -31.57 2.46
CA LEU A 14 -21.88 -30.78 1.92
C LEU A 14 -22.34 -31.34 0.59
N THR A 15 -23.64 -31.34 0.37
CA THR A 15 -24.22 -31.63 -0.96
C THR A 15 -23.78 -30.55 -1.94
N GLU A 16 -23.68 -30.88 -3.23
CA GLU A 16 -23.27 -29.94 -4.28
C GLU A 16 -24.20 -28.71 -4.35
N GLN A 17 -25.45 -28.90 -3.93
CA GLN A 17 -26.48 -27.87 -3.88
C GLN A 17 -26.27 -26.89 -2.73
N GLU A 18 -25.98 -27.37 -1.52
CA GLU A 18 -25.69 -26.52 -0.36
C GLU A 18 -24.40 -25.72 -0.58
N ALA A 19 -23.34 -26.36 -1.11
CA ALA A 19 -22.08 -25.67 -1.41
C ALA A 19 -22.27 -24.47 -2.36
N LYS A 20 -23.22 -24.58 -3.30
CA LYS A 20 -23.52 -23.52 -4.28
C LYS A 20 -24.27 -22.34 -3.65
N GLU A 21 -25.17 -22.60 -2.70
CA GLU A 21 -25.87 -21.56 -1.95
C GLU A 21 -24.92 -20.76 -1.06
N PHE A 22 -24.03 -21.45 -0.32
CA PHE A 22 -22.98 -20.79 0.47
C PHE A 22 -22.02 -19.98 -0.41
N HIS A 23 -21.61 -20.54 -1.55
CA HIS A 23 -20.72 -19.85 -2.46
C HIS A 23 -21.36 -18.58 -3.06
N GLY A 24 -22.65 -18.62 -3.38
CA GLY A 24 -23.39 -17.46 -3.90
C GLY A 24 -23.43 -16.28 -2.92
N ILE A 25 -23.77 -16.53 -1.66
CA ILE A 25 -23.83 -15.46 -0.64
C ILE A 25 -22.43 -14.95 -0.26
N PHE A 26 -21.43 -15.83 -0.24
CA PHE A 26 -20.04 -15.47 -0.01
C PHE A 26 -19.52 -14.56 -1.12
N MET A 27 -19.71 -14.92 -2.39
CA MET A 27 -19.25 -14.11 -3.52
C MET A 27 -19.94 -12.76 -3.57
N THR A 28 -21.25 -12.69 -3.27
CA THR A 28 -21.99 -11.43 -3.26
C THR A 28 -21.42 -10.46 -2.21
N SER A 29 -21.18 -10.93 -0.98
CA SER A 29 -20.61 -10.10 0.09
C SER A 29 -19.13 -9.78 -0.13
N PHE A 30 -18.35 -10.72 -0.66
CA PHE A 30 -16.96 -10.52 -1.02
C PHE A 30 -16.81 -9.42 -2.08
N ILE A 31 -17.60 -9.47 -3.16
CA ILE A 31 -17.57 -8.46 -4.22
C ILE A 31 -17.93 -7.08 -3.66
N LEU A 32 -19.01 -6.99 -2.86
CA LEU A 32 -19.43 -5.72 -2.25
C LEU A 32 -18.31 -5.14 -1.36
N PHE A 33 -17.70 -5.97 -0.52
CA PHE A 33 -16.57 -5.57 0.31
C PHE A 33 -15.36 -5.11 -0.53
N THR A 34 -15.00 -5.85 -1.57
CA THR A 34 -13.87 -5.50 -2.45
C THR A 34 -14.10 -4.16 -3.15
N VAL A 35 -15.30 -3.87 -3.63
CA VAL A 35 -15.62 -2.57 -4.25
C VAL A 35 -15.41 -1.43 -3.26
N ILE A 36 -15.90 -1.57 -2.02
CA ILE A 36 -15.70 -0.57 -0.97
C ILE A 36 -14.21 -0.42 -0.65
N ALA A 37 -13.48 -1.53 -0.53
CA ALA A 37 -12.05 -1.53 -0.26
C ALA A 37 -11.25 -0.81 -1.35
N ILE A 38 -11.56 -1.01 -2.64
CA ILE A 38 -10.89 -0.31 -3.75
C ILE A 38 -11.05 1.20 -3.60
N VAL A 39 -12.27 1.68 -3.33
CA VAL A 39 -12.53 3.12 -3.16
C VAL A 39 -11.74 3.68 -1.97
N ALA A 40 -11.72 2.98 -0.84
CA ALA A 40 -10.96 3.38 0.34
C ALA A 40 -9.45 3.45 0.06
N HIS A 41 -8.89 2.48 -0.67
CA HIS A 41 -7.47 2.48 -1.01
C HIS A 41 -7.10 3.60 -1.98
N ILE A 42 -7.97 3.94 -2.93
CA ILE A 42 -7.76 5.11 -3.81
C ILE A 42 -7.75 6.40 -2.97
N LEU A 43 -8.68 6.56 -2.03
CA LEU A 43 -8.71 7.74 -1.17
C LEU A 43 -7.46 7.86 -0.30
N VAL A 44 -7.01 6.77 0.30
CA VAL A 44 -5.75 6.74 1.07
C VAL A 44 -4.55 7.01 0.16
N TRP A 45 -4.56 6.50 -1.07
CA TRP A 45 -3.50 6.77 -2.05
C TRP A 45 -3.40 8.26 -2.37
N MET A 46 -4.53 8.95 -2.48
CA MET A 46 -4.57 10.40 -2.68
C MET A 46 -4.04 11.16 -1.45
N TRP A 47 -4.29 10.67 -0.23
CA TRP A 47 -3.83 11.31 0.99
C TRP A 47 -2.33 11.11 1.28
N ARG A 48 -1.83 9.87 1.11
CA ARG A 48 -0.43 9.50 1.29
C ARG A 48 -0.05 8.47 0.22
N PRO A 49 0.43 8.91 -0.96
CA PRO A 49 0.82 8.00 -2.03
C PRO A 49 2.04 7.21 -1.56
N TRP A 50 1.92 5.89 -1.52
CA TRP A 50 2.94 5.00 -0.94
C TRP A 50 3.93 4.43 -1.98
N LEU A 51 3.64 4.56 -3.28
CA LEU A 51 4.63 4.30 -4.34
C LEU A 51 5.10 5.65 -4.92
N PRO A 52 6.34 6.08 -4.61
CA PRO A 52 6.94 7.21 -5.30
C PRO A 52 7.31 6.82 -6.75
N GLY A 53 7.33 7.80 -7.65
CA GLY A 53 7.73 7.58 -9.06
C GLY A 53 9.18 7.14 -9.23
N PRO A 54 9.69 7.01 -10.47
CA PRO A 54 11.05 6.50 -10.76
C PRO A 54 12.19 7.25 -10.07
N ASN A 55 11.94 8.49 -9.61
CA ASN A 55 12.89 9.32 -8.87
C ASN A 55 12.66 9.32 -7.34
N GLY A 56 11.81 8.42 -6.81
CA GLY A 56 11.57 8.27 -5.37
C GLY A 56 10.90 9.48 -4.70
N TYR A 57 10.90 9.49 -3.35
CA TYR A 57 10.63 10.70 -2.54
C TYR A 57 11.80 11.69 -2.54
N ALA A 58 12.90 11.35 -3.24
CA ALA A 58 14.17 12.08 -3.19
C ALA A 58 14.09 13.51 -3.72
N SER A 59 13.07 13.85 -4.53
CA SER A 59 12.87 15.22 -5.00
C SER A 59 12.41 16.19 -3.91
N LEU A 60 11.71 15.69 -2.87
CA LEU A 60 11.25 16.52 -1.76
C LEU A 60 12.34 16.67 -0.69
N ASP A 61 13.11 15.61 -0.44
CA ASP A 61 14.23 15.63 0.51
C ASP A 61 15.38 16.51 -0.01
N GLY A 62 15.76 16.38 -1.29
CA GLY A 62 16.82 17.19 -1.88
C GLY A 62 16.52 18.70 -1.92
N VAL A 63 15.26 19.09 -2.11
CA VAL A 63 14.85 20.52 -2.08
C VAL A 63 14.83 21.05 -0.64
N THR A 64 14.32 20.26 0.30
CA THR A 64 14.26 20.66 1.72
C THR A 64 15.66 20.77 2.30
N ASP A 65 16.55 19.84 1.96
CA ASP A 65 17.96 19.87 2.34
C ASP A 65 18.67 21.06 1.69
N ALA A 66 18.51 21.28 0.38
CA ALA A 66 19.10 22.44 -0.29
C ALA A 66 18.62 23.78 0.29
N VAL A 67 17.35 23.89 0.67
CA VAL A 67 16.80 25.07 1.36
C VAL A 67 17.40 25.20 2.76
N ASN A 68 17.52 24.12 3.53
CA ASN A 68 18.13 24.12 4.86
C ASN A 68 19.63 24.45 4.81
N TYR A 69 20.37 23.95 3.81
CA TYR A 69 21.76 24.36 3.57
C TYR A 69 21.87 25.81 3.14
N ALA A 70 20.96 26.32 2.30
CA ALA A 70 20.96 27.72 1.89
C ALA A 70 20.57 28.70 3.02
N THR A 71 19.66 28.30 3.92
CA THR A 71 19.14 29.16 4.99
C THR A 71 19.89 29.00 6.32
N ALA A 72 20.30 27.79 6.69
CA ALA A 72 21.05 27.52 7.91
C ALA A 72 22.56 27.32 7.66
N GLY A 73 22.92 26.53 6.63
CA GLY A 73 24.32 26.24 6.27
C GLY A 73 25.10 27.45 5.75
N GLY A 74 24.46 28.30 4.93
CA GLY A 74 25.10 29.47 4.32
C GLY A 74 25.59 30.51 5.33
N ILE A 75 24.91 30.65 6.47
CA ILE A 75 25.33 31.54 7.55
C ILE A 75 26.49 30.92 8.33
N THR A 76 26.43 29.63 8.66
CA THR A 76 27.52 28.94 9.38
C THR A 76 28.79 28.81 8.56
N ASP A 77 28.67 28.58 7.25
CA ASP A 77 29.81 28.48 6.33
C ASP A 77 30.47 29.83 6.11
N ALA A 78 29.67 30.90 5.99
CA ALA A 78 30.18 32.27 5.93
C ALA A 78 30.90 32.67 7.23
N VAL A 79 30.37 32.31 8.40
CA VAL A 79 30.99 32.62 9.70
C VAL A 79 32.30 31.84 9.89
N SER A 80 32.35 30.55 9.54
CA SER A 80 33.58 29.76 9.58
C SER A 80 34.64 30.28 8.60
N TYR A 81 34.22 30.69 7.39
CA TYR A 81 35.13 31.29 6.41
C TYR A 81 35.73 32.59 6.94
N VAL A 82 34.92 33.52 7.45
CA VAL A 82 35.41 34.78 8.03
C VAL A 82 36.34 34.52 9.23
N LYS A 83 36.01 33.56 10.10
CA LYS A 83 36.86 33.18 11.23
C LYS A 83 38.21 32.60 10.78
N SER A 84 38.25 31.86 9.66
CA SER A 84 39.48 31.34 9.07
C SER A 84 40.34 32.40 8.37
N LEU A 85 39.76 33.54 8.00
CA LEU A 85 40.48 34.66 7.40
C LEU A 85 41.12 35.59 8.44
N VAL A 86 40.63 35.56 9.68
CA VAL A 86 41.08 36.45 10.78
C VAL A 86 41.93 35.70 11.82
N ALA A 87 42.12 34.39 11.64
CA ALA A 87 43.03 33.54 12.42
C ALA A 87 44.30 33.23 11.60
#